data_AF-A0A813EPF5-F1
#
_entry.id   AF-A0A813EPF5-F1
#
_cell.length_a   1.000
_cell.length_b   1.000
_cell.length_c   1.000
_cell.angle_alpha   90.00
_cell.angle_beta   90.00
_cell.angle_gamma   90.00
#
_symmetry.space_group_name_H-M   'P 1'
#
loop_
_entity.id
_entity.type
_entity.pdbx_description
1 polymer ?
#
loop_
_entity_poly.entity_id
_entity_poly.type
_entity_poly.pdbx_seq_one_letter_code
_entity_poly.pdbx_strand_id
1 'polypeptide(L)'
;MLRGGEVEGGREECLCKSAPVGTMYLKTVLQGLGNKAKLDAEDLYKLNEATFNMPEEENIDEKMTAKLFQAVEKSVQAYNTGKFDKADTNFFYDYVALLGTMQNQHFFSQKQNQTMIAWLKAALGKGADSKGEGNVEDKGASKADLKSISKLEEDNKKLAEELVKLRQLSN
;
A
#
# COMPACT_ATOMS: atom_id res chain seq x y z
N MET A 1 6.59 -18.01 -66.65
CA MET A 1 5.25 -17.64 -66.15
C MET A 1 5.15 -18.09 -64.70
N LEU A 2 4.85 -17.12 -63.80
CA LEU A 2 4.15 -17.19 -62.50
C LEU A 2 4.71 -18.18 -61.44
N ARG A 3 5.39 -17.73 -60.37
CA ARG A 3 4.93 -17.04 -59.13
C ARG A 3 4.01 -17.87 -58.21
N GLY A 4 4.36 -17.91 -56.92
CA GLY A 4 3.50 -18.24 -55.77
C GLY A 4 4.05 -19.42 -54.95
N GLY A 5 4.28 -19.35 -53.64
CA GLY A 5 3.78 -18.40 -52.65
C GLY A 5 4.67 -18.31 -51.41
N GLU A 6 4.42 -17.25 -50.68
CA GLU A 6 5.23 -16.62 -49.65
C GLU A 6 5.26 -17.37 -48.31
N VAL A 7 6.37 -17.18 -47.61
CA VAL A 7 6.62 -17.61 -46.24
C VAL A 7 6.05 -16.53 -45.32
N GLU A 8 4.89 -16.76 -44.71
CA GLU A 8 4.39 -15.90 -43.63
C GLU A 8 5.08 -16.27 -42.32
N GLY A 9 6.26 -15.68 -42.13
CA GLY A 9 6.92 -15.59 -40.83
C GLY A 9 6.21 -14.56 -39.97
N GLY A 10 5.27 -15.01 -39.15
CA GLY A 10 4.70 -14.22 -38.06
C GLY A 10 5.82 -13.83 -37.09
N ARG A 11 6.31 -12.59 -37.22
CA ARG A 11 7.09 -11.96 -36.16
C ARG A 11 6.10 -11.67 -35.04
N GLU A 12 6.08 -12.53 -34.02
CA GLU A 12 5.60 -12.13 -32.71
C GLU A 12 6.39 -10.87 -32.34
N GLU A 13 5.71 -9.73 -32.42
CA GLU A 13 6.18 -8.48 -31.85
C GLU A 13 6.39 -8.78 -30.36
N CYS A 14 7.64 -9.04 -29.99
CA CYS A 14 8.09 -9.04 -28.63
C CYS A 14 7.86 -7.61 -28.13
N LEU A 15 6.67 -7.36 -27.58
CA LEU A 15 6.31 -6.15 -26.88
C LEU A 15 7.30 -6.07 -25.71
N CYS A 16 8.44 -5.44 -25.95
CA CYS A 16 9.33 -5.00 -24.89
C CYS A 16 8.55 -3.97 -24.11
N LYS A 17 7.70 -4.43 -23.18
CA LYS A 17 7.10 -3.60 -22.14
C LYS A 17 8.29 -2.93 -21.47
N SER A 18 8.49 -1.65 -21.76
CA SER A 18 9.48 -0.81 -21.08
C SER A 18 9.31 -1.07 -19.59
N ALA A 19 10.37 -1.51 -18.93
CA ALA A 19 10.28 -1.87 -17.52
C ALA A 19 9.69 -0.68 -16.75
N PRO A 20 8.65 -0.91 -15.94
CA PRO A 20 7.73 0.16 -15.64
C PRO A 20 8.37 1.10 -14.60
N VAL A 21 8.35 2.39 -14.94
CA VAL A 21 9.22 3.42 -14.34
C VAL A 21 8.88 3.62 -12.86
N GLY A 22 7.60 3.44 -12.48
CA GLY A 22 7.12 3.57 -11.11
C GLY A 22 7.74 2.52 -10.18
N THR A 23 7.73 1.25 -10.56
CA THR A 23 8.29 0.13 -9.78
C THR A 23 9.79 0.28 -9.62
N MET A 24 10.51 0.78 -10.64
CA MET A 24 11.95 1.03 -10.50
C MET A 24 12.25 2.09 -9.45
N TYR A 25 11.50 3.20 -9.45
CA TYR A 25 11.67 4.25 -8.46
C TYR A 25 11.28 3.76 -7.06
N LEU A 26 10.12 3.13 -6.92
CA LEU A 26 9.66 2.55 -5.66
C LEU A 26 10.69 1.57 -5.07
N LYS A 27 11.25 0.70 -5.90
CA LYS A 27 12.29 -0.25 -5.47
C LYS A 27 13.53 0.47 -4.94
N THR A 28 13.95 1.55 -5.58
CA THR A 28 15.11 2.36 -5.16
C THR A 28 14.83 3.02 -3.81
N VAL A 29 13.64 3.59 -3.64
CA VAL A 29 13.21 4.20 -2.37
C VAL A 29 13.15 3.16 -1.24
N LEU A 30 12.55 1.99 -1.49
CA LEU A 30 12.48 0.90 -0.50
C LEU A 30 13.85 0.36 -0.11
N GLN A 31 14.79 0.28 -1.06
CA GLN A 31 16.17 -0.11 -0.76
C GLN A 31 16.88 0.93 0.13
N GLY A 32 16.69 2.23 -0.14
CA GLY A 32 17.23 3.30 0.69
C GLY A 32 16.69 3.24 2.13
N LEU A 33 15.37 3.09 2.27
CA LEU A 33 14.69 2.97 3.55
C LEU A 33 15.13 1.75 4.36
N GLY A 34 15.34 0.60 3.71
CA GLY A 34 15.75 -0.64 4.38
C GLY A 34 17.06 -0.50 5.17
N ASN A 35 17.99 0.32 4.68
CA ASN A 35 19.32 0.47 5.24
C ASN A 35 19.43 1.58 6.30
N LYS A 36 18.45 2.48 6.41
CA LYS A 36 18.49 3.61 7.35
C LYS A 36 18.12 3.21 8.78
N ALA A 37 18.89 3.67 9.76
CA ALA A 37 18.60 3.43 11.18
C ALA A 37 17.57 4.42 11.77
N LYS A 38 17.54 5.65 11.25
CA LYS A 38 16.62 6.72 11.63
C LYS A 38 15.93 7.22 10.35
N LEU A 39 14.62 7.44 10.43
CA LEU A 39 13.84 8.00 9.33
C LEU A 39 13.69 9.51 9.53
N ASP A 40 13.74 10.24 8.42
CA ASP A 40 13.44 11.67 8.32
C ASP A 40 12.16 11.90 7.51
N ALA A 41 11.67 13.15 7.42
CA ALA A 41 10.44 13.44 6.67
C ALA A 41 10.61 13.22 5.16
N GLU A 42 11.81 13.49 4.64
CA GLU A 42 12.14 13.30 3.22
C GLU A 42 12.01 11.84 2.78
N ASP A 43 12.38 10.89 3.65
CA ASP A 43 12.18 9.46 3.45
C ASP A 43 10.69 9.10 3.28
N LEU A 44 9.82 9.65 4.14
CA LEU A 44 8.38 9.42 4.08
C LEU A 44 7.75 10.07 2.86
N TYR A 45 8.19 11.30 2.53
CA TYR A 45 7.79 12.03 1.35
C TYR A 45 8.11 11.25 0.07
N LYS A 46 9.35 10.77 -0.08
CA LYS A 46 9.76 9.97 -1.26
C LYS A 46 8.98 8.68 -1.39
N LEU A 47 8.68 8.02 -0.26
CA LEU A 47 7.86 6.81 -0.28
C LEU A 47 6.43 7.09 -0.71
N ASN A 48 5.84 8.17 -0.18
CA ASN A 48 4.50 8.62 -0.54
C ASN A 48 4.42 8.98 -2.03
N GLU A 49 5.38 9.76 -2.52
CA GLU A 49 5.50 10.16 -3.91
C GLU A 49 5.69 8.95 -4.84
N ALA A 50 6.60 8.04 -4.49
CA ALA A 50 6.86 6.85 -5.29
C ALA A 50 5.63 5.97 -5.45
N THR A 51 4.81 5.83 -4.40
CA THR A 51 3.57 5.08 -4.47
C THR A 51 2.48 5.83 -5.22
N PHE A 52 2.34 7.14 -4.98
CA PHE A 52 1.31 7.97 -5.63
C PHE A 52 1.52 8.09 -7.14
N ASN A 53 2.78 8.19 -7.59
CA ASN A 53 3.12 8.33 -9.00
C ASN A 53 3.19 7.00 -9.75
N MET A 54 2.80 5.87 -9.15
CA MET A 54 2.70 4.62 -9.90
C MET A 54 1.51 4.69 -10.88
N PRO A 55 1.72 4.39 -12.18
CA PRO A 55 0.64 4.20 -13.14
C PRO A 55 -0.36 3.15 -12.65
N GLU A 56 -1.65 3.35 -12.92
CA GLU A 56 -2.71 2.42 -12.47
C GLU A 56 -2.58 1.03 -13.10
N GLU A 57 -2.00 0.94 -14.30
CA GLU A 57 -1.75 -0.32 -15.00
C GLU A 57 -0.55 -1.09 -14.44
N GLU A 58 0.29 -0.40 -13.65
CA GLU A 58 1.49 -0.97 -13.07
C GLU A 58 1.14 -1.73 -11.79
N ASN A 59 1.28 -3.05 -11.86
CA ASN A 59 1.04 -3.94 -10.74
C ASN A 59 2.36 -4.28 -10.06
N ILE A 60 2.39 -4.17 -8.73
CA ILE A 60 3.50 -4.66 -7.92
C ILE A 60 3.24 -6.10 -7.47
N ASP A 61 4.30 -6.92 -7.42
CA ASP A 61 4.19 -8.30 -6.95
C ASP A 61 4.02 -8.38 -5.43
N GLU A 62 3.55 -9.53 -4.92
CA GLU A 62 3.32 -9.75 -3.48
C GLU A 62 4.58 -9.47 -2.63
N LYS A 63 5.76 -9.74 -3.19
CA LYS A 63 7.04 -9.51 -2.53
C LYS A 63 7.33 -8.02 -2.36
N MET A 64 7.03 -7.20 -3.37
CA MET A 64 7.16 -5.76 -3.31
C MET A 64 6.09 -5.15 -2.40
N THR A 65 4.85 -5.63 -2.47
CA THR A 65 3.78 -5.25 -1.54
C THR A 65 4.19 -5.50 -0.09
N ALA A 66 4.77 -6.67 0.20
CA ALA A 66 5.25 -6.99 1.54
C ALA A 66 6.36 -6.04 2.00
N LYS A 67 7.32 -5.71 1.14
CA LYS A 67 8.39 -4.74 1.44
C LYS A 67 7.84 -3.33 1.67
N LEU A 68 6.87 -2.93 0.86
CA LEU A 68 6.21 -1.64 1.00
C LEU A 68 5.47 -1.55 2.34
N PHE A 69 4.72 -2.60 2.70
CA PHE A 69 4.07 -2.68 4.00
C PHE A 69 5.07 -2.63 5.16
N GLN A 70 6.18 -3.37 5.06
CA GLN A 70 7.26 -3.33 6.07
C GLN A 70 7.89 -1.93 6.21
N ALA A 71 8.01 -1.17 5.12
CA ALA A 71 8.49 0.20 5.19
C ALA A 71 7.50 1.13 5.91
N VAL A 72 6.19 0.94 5.70
CA VAL A 72 5.15 1.64 6.46
C VAL A 72 5.18 1.24 7.94
N GLU A 73 5.28 -0.05 8.26
CA GLU A 73 5.44 -0.54 9.64
C GLU A 73 6.65 0.08 10.34
N LYS A 74 7.78 0.17 9.65
CA LYS A 74 8.99 0.81 10.16
C LYS A 74 8.75 2.30 10.45
N SER A 75 7.99 2.99 9.61
CA SER A 75 7.61 4.40 9.80
C SER A 75 6.73 4.58 11.03
N VAL A 76 5.73 3.69 11.21
CA VAL A 76 4.86 3.67 12.39
C VAL A 76 5.67 3.39 13.66
N GLN A 77 6.60 2.44 13.62
CA GLN A 77 7.48 2.14 14.75
C GLN A 77 8.40 3.33 15.08
N ALA A 78 8.97 3.99 14.07
CA ALA A 78 9.79 5.18 14.26
C ALA A 78 8.98 6.29 14.94
N TYR A 79 7.76 6.56 14.47
CA TYR A 79 6.84 7.51 15.08
C TYR A 79 6.52 7.15 16.55
N ASN A 80 6.06 5.92 16.80
CA ASN A 80 5.65 5.48 18.13
C ASN A 80 6.79 5.45 19.16
N THR A 81 8.02 5.19 18.71
CA THR A 81 9.21 5.15 19.58
C THR A 81 9.94 6.49 19.66
N GLY A 82 9.52 7.48 18.89
CA GLY A 82 10.22 8.76 18.77
C GLY A 82 11.60 8.65 18.11
N LYS A 83 11.86 7.58 17.34
CA LYS A 83 13.10 7.34 16.58
C LYS A 83 13.08 8.02 15.21
N PHE A 84 12.69 9.29 15.21
CA PHE A 84 12.70 10.19 14.05
C PHE A 84 13.30 11.53 14.47
N ASP A 85 13.50 12.43 13.52
CA ASP A 85 13.98 13.77 13.88
C ASP A 85 12.86 14.61 14.48
N LYS A 86 12.92 14.84 15.80
CA LYS A 86 11.92 15.64 16.51
C LYS A 86 12.02 17.14 16.20
N ALA A 87 13.13 17.60 15.63
CA ALA A 87 13.25 18.97 15.14
C ALA A 87 12.49 19.17 13.84
N ASP A 88 12.21 18.09 13.12
CA ASP A 88 11.49 18.10 11.86
C ASP A 88 9.99 18.06 12.10
N THR A 89 9.35 19.23 12.01
CA THR A 89 7.90 19.36 12.15
C THR A 89 7.14 18.69 11.00
N ASN A 90 7.78 18.46 9.86
CA ASN A 90 7.13 17.88 8.68
C ASN A 90 6.95 16.37 8.82
N PHE A 91 7.77 15.71 9.64
CA PHE A 91 7.72 14.27 9.82
C PHE A 91 6.32 13.75 10.17
N PHE A 92 5.59 14.44 11.05
CA PHE A 92 4.22 14.06 11.40
C PHE A 92 3.26 14.20 10.22
N TYR A 93 3.34 15.29 9.47
CA TYR A 93 2.47 15.53 8.32
C TYR A 93 2.73 14.52 7.20
N ASP A 94 4.00 14.25 6.90
CA ASP A 94 4.37 13.26 5.89
C ASP A 94 4.02 11.84 6.34
N TYR A 95 4.12 11.53 7.63
CA TYR A 95 3.63 10.26 8.20
C TYR A 95 2.12 10.08 8.03
N VAL A 96 1.33 11.12 8.33
CA VAL A 96 -0.14 11.08 8.15
C VAL A 96 -0.50 10.97 6.66
N ALA A 97 0.17 11.73 5.80
CA ALA A 97 -0.03 11.69 4.35
C ALA A 97 0.30 10.30 3.79
N LEU A 98 1.42 9.71 4.20
CA LEU A 98 1.83 8.37 3.82
C LEU A 98 0.75 7.33 4.15
N LEU A 99 0.25 7.32 5.39
CA LEU A 99 -0.81 6.39 5.79
C LEU A 99 -2.10 6.60 4.98
N GLY A 100 -2.46 7.87 4.70
CA GLY A 100 -3.62 8.22 3.88
C GLY A 100 -3.51 7.73 2.43
N THR A 101 -2.32 7.85 1.82
CA THR A 101 -2.06 7.36 0.46
C THR A 101 -2.03 5.83 0.42
N MET A 102 -1.36 5.20 1.38
CA MET A 102 -1.18 3.75 1.38
C MET A 102 -2.48 2.98 1.58
N GLN A 103 -3.40 3.47 2.42
CA GLN A 103 -4.69 2.79 2.64
C GLN A 103 -5.61 2.77 1.40
N ASN A 104 -5.37 3.65 0.43
CA ASN A 104 -6.12 3.69 -0.84
C ASN A 104 -5.54 2.76 -1.93
N GLN A 105 -4.42 2.07 -1.66
CA GLN A 105 -3.76 1.27 -2.69
C GLN A 105 -4.39 -0.12 -2.83
N HIS A 106 -4.67 -0.49 -4.09
CA HIS A 106 -5.38 -1.72 -4.43
C HIS A 106 -4.57 -3.00 -4.18
N PHE A 107 -3.24 -2.89 -4.10
CA PHE A 107 -2.35 -4.03 -3.89
C PHE A 107 -2.27 -4.48 -2.42
N PHE A 108 -2.78 -3.71 -1.46
CA PHE A 108 -2.85 -4.15 -0.07
C PHE A 108 -4.11 -4.95 0.21
N SER A 109 -3.97 -5.97 1.07
CA SER A 109 -5.12 -6.71 1.57
C SER A 109 -6.02 -5.82 2.45
N GLN A 110 -7.30 -6.18 2.55
CA GLN A 110 -8.24 -5.49 3.42
C GLN A 110 -7.75 -5.40 4.88
N LYS A 111 -7.07 -6.44 5.37
CA LYS A 111 -6.47 -6.48 6.72
C LYS A 111 -5.35 -5.44 6.88
N GLN A 112 -4.48 -5.30 5.88
CA GLN A 112 -3.42 -4.29 5.86
C GLN A 112 -4.02 -2.88 5.83
N ASN A 113 -5.05 -2.65 5.01
CA ASN A 113 -5.76 -1.37 4.94
C ASN A 113 -6.41 -1.00 6.28
N GLN A 114 -7.11 -1.93 6.93
CA GLN A 114 -7.67 -1.70 8.27
C GLN A 114 -6.60 -1.37 9.31
N THR A 115 -5.44 -2.02 9.21
CA THR A 115 -4.30 -1.79 10.10
C THR A 115 -3.74 -0.37 9.91
N MET A 116 -3.57 0.07 8.66
CA MET A 116 -3.13 1.44 8.35
C MET A 116 -4.14 2.50 8.79
N ILE A 117 -5.45 2.24 8.63
CA ILE A 117 -6.51 3.11 9.14
C ILE A 117 -6.45 3.20 10.67
N ALA A 118 -6.19 2.09 11.37
CA ALA A 118 -6.04 2.11 12.83
C ALA A 118 -4.84 2.95 13.27
N TRP A 119 -3.69 2.83 12.59
CA TRP A 119 -2.52 3.68 12.84
C TRP A 119 -2.81 5.15 12.58
N LEU A 120 -3.53 5.47 11.49
CA LEU A 120 -3.91 6.84 11.15
C LEU A 120 -4.83 7.43 12.22
N LYS A 121 -5.87 6.69 12.65
CA LYS A 121 -6.76 7.10 13.75
C LYS A 121 -5.98 7.34 15.05
N ALA A 122 -5.06 6.45 15.39
CA ALA A 122 -4.23 6.60 16.58
C ALA A 122 -3.31 7.82 16.50
N ALA A 123 -2.76 8.11 15.32
CA ALA A 123 -1.92 9.28 15.09
C ALA A 123 -2.70 10.59 15.25
N LEU A 124 -3.90 10.67 14.64
CA LEU A 124 -4.76 11.85 14.71
C LEU A 124 -5.39 12.05 16.08
N GLY A 125 -5.75 10.96 16.77
CA GLY A 125 -6.26 11.01 18.15
C GLY A 125 -5.22 11.44 19.18
N LYS A 126 -3.93 11.15 18.93
CA LYS A 126 -2.80 11.67 19.73
C LYS A 126 -2.39 13.09 19.30
N GLY A 127 -2.69 13.49 18.07
CA GLY A 127 -2.29 14.78 17.50
C GLY A 127 -3.21 15.96 17.87
N ALA A 128 -4.40 15.70 18.43
CA ALA A 128 -5.34 16.76 18.84
C ALA A 128 -5.00 17.34 20.23
N ASP A 129 -4.37 16.56 21.11
CA ASP A 129 -4.02 17.00 22.46
C ASP A 129 -2.67 16.38 22.91
N SER A 130 -1.67 17.25 23.05
CA SER A 130 -0.54 17.13 23.99
C SER A 130 0.82 16.60 23.51
N LYS A 131 1.83 17.45 23.78
CA LYS A 131 3.17 17.06 24.23
C LYS A 131 3.09 15.89 25.22
N GLY A 132 3.85 14.83 24.95
CA GLY A 132 4.51 14.01 25.97
C GLY A 132 3.66 13.00 26.74
N GLU A 133 4.15 11.75 26.71
CA GLU A 133 3.96 10.68 27.70
C GLU A 133 2.55 10.09 27.87
N GLY A 134 2.47 8.75 27.75
CA GLY A 134 1.33 8.01 28.30
C GLY A 134 0.93 6.77 27.53
N ASN A 135 1.40 5.63 28.03
CA ASN A 135 0.78 4.30 28.08
C ASN A 135 -0.49 4.09 27.23
N VAL A 136 -0.41 3.27 26.18
CA VAL A 136 -1.57 2.85 25.39
C VAL A 136 -2.23 1.66 26.09
N GLU A 137 -3.30 1.92 26.85
CA GLU A 137 -4.29 0.89 27.13
C GLU A 137 -5.12 0.62 25.87
N ASP A 138 -5.05 -0.64 25.44
CA ASP A 138 -5.83 -1.24 24.36
C ASP A 138 -7.32 -1.19 24.70
N LYS A 139 -8.04 -0.21 24.13
CA LYS A 139 -9.49 -0.24 24.06
C LYS A 139 -9.88 -0.99 22.79
N GLY A 140 -10.07 -2.31 22.96
CA GLY A 140 -10.54 -3.21 21.92
C GLY A 140 -11.78 -2.69 21.18
N ALA A 141 -11.93 -3.14 19.93
CA ALA A 141 -12.93 -2.70 18.97
C ALA A 141 -14.35 -2.61 19.56
N SER A 142 -15.04 -1.51 19.27
CA SER A 142 -16.42 -1.28 19.70
C SER A 142 -17.34 -2.38 19.15
N LYS A 143 -18.36 -2.75 19.93
CA LYS A 143 -19.38 -3.75 19.57
C LYS A 143 -20.13 -3.42 18.26
N ALA A 144 -20.11 -2.15 17.84
CA ALA A 144 -20.63 -1.71 16.55
C ALA A 144 -19.70 -2.10 15.38
N ASP A 145 -18.39 -2.01 15.57
CA ASP A 145 -17.38 -2.33 14.54
C ASP A 145 -17.36 -3.85 14.27
N LEU A 146 -17.49 -4.68 15.31
CA LEU A 146 -17.58 -6.14 15.17
C LEU A 146 -18.82 -6.59 14.38
N LYS A 147 -19.96 -5.89 14.51
CA LYS A 147 -21.17 -6.20 13.72
C LYS A 147 -21.01 -5.82 12.26
N SER A 148 -20.37 -4.68 11.98
CA SER A 148 -20.11 -4.25 10.61
C SER A 148 -19.16 -5.21 9.89
N ILE A 149 -18.13 -5.70 10.59
CA ILE A 149 -17.19 -6.70 10.04
C ILE A 149 -17.92 -7.99 9.69
N SER A 150 -18.72 -8.54 10.62
CA SER A 150 -19.47 -9.79 10.37
C SER A 150 -20.43 -9.67 9.19
N LYS A 151 -21.08 -8.50 9.01
CA LYS A 151 -21.98 -8.27 7.88
C LYS A 151 -21.21 -8.19 6.56
N LEU A 152 -20.09 -7.50 6.55
CA LEU A 152 -19.26 -7.34 5.34
C LEU A 152 -18.60 -8.65 4.90
N GLU A 153 -18.24 -9.54 5.84
CA GLU A 153 -17.74 -10.88 5.52
C GLU A 153 -18.82 -11.77 4.88
N GLU A 154 -20.06 -11.66 5.35
CA GLU A 154 -21.20 -12.38 4.77
C GLU A 154 -21.53 -11.88 3.35
N ASP A 155 -21.48 -10.57 3.14
CA ASP A 155 -21.70 -9.95 1.83
C ASP A 155 -20.58 -10.31 0.84
N ASN A 156 -19.31 -10.31 1.27
CA ASN A 156 -18.19 -10.77 0.45
C ASN A 156 -18.33 -12.25 0.03
N LYS A 157 -18.82 -13.10 0.94
CA LYS A 157 -19.06 -14.50 0.63
C LYS A 157 -20.16 -14.66 -0.42
N LYS A 158 -21.28 -13.93 -0.29
CA LYS A 158 -22.37 -13.94 -1.28
C LYS A 158 -21.91 -13.45 -2.65
N LEU A 159 -21.15 -12.35 -2.68
CA LEU A 159 -20.61 -11.81 -3.93
C LEU A 159 -19.63 -12.78 -4.59
N ALA A 160 -18.80 -13.48 -3.83
CA ALA A 160 -17.91 -14.50 -4.37
C ALA A 160 -18.68 -15.68 -4.98
N GLU A 161 -19.75 -16.14 -4.33
CA GLU A 161 -20.63 -17.19 -4.85
C GLU A 161 -21.37 -16.75 -6.13
N GLU A 162 -21.84 -15.51 -6.18
CA GLU A 162 -22.47 -14.94 -7.39
C GLU A 162 -21.47 -14.80 -8.55
N LEU A 163 -20.24 -14.38 -8.28
CA LEU A 163 -19.19 -14.31 -9.31
C LEU A 163 -18.86 -15.69 -9.89
N VAL A 164 -18.85 -16.74 -9.07
CA VAL A 164 -18.67 -18.12 -9.55
C VAL A 164 -19.85 -18.53 -10.44
N LYS A 165 -21.07 -18.23 -10.02
CA LYS A 165 -22.29 -18.59 -10.76
C LYS A 165 -22.40 -17.86 -12.09
N LEU A 166 -22.05 -16.57 -12.14
CA LEU A 166 -22.03 -15.77 -13.36
C LEU A 166 -20.91 -16.22 -14.32
N ARG A 167 -19.74 -16.61 -13.80
CA ARG A 167 -18.66 -17.18 -14.62
C ARG A 167 -19.04 -18.53 -15.24
N GLN A 168 -19.86 -19.33 -14.57
CA GLN A 168 -20.37 -20.60 -15.10
C GLN A 168 -21.44 -20.42 -16.19
N LEU A 169 -22.17 -19.31 -16.19
CA LEU A 169 -23.16 -18.97 -17.24
C LEU A 169 -22.53 -18.28 -18.46
N SER A 170 -21.28 -17.83 -18.34
CA SER A 170 -20.51 -17.14 -19.39
C SER A 170 -19.61 -18.07 -20.21
N ASN A 171 -19.64 -19.38 -19.93
CA ASN A 171 -19.02 -20.45 -20.72
C ASN A 171 -20.11 -21.34 -21.33
#